data_AF-A0A7V0X219-F1
#
_entry.id   AF-A0A7V0X219-F1
#
_cell.length_a   1.000
_cell.length_b   1.000
_cell.length_c   1.000
_cell.angle_alpha   90.00
_cell.angle_beta   90.00
_cell.angle_gamma   90.00
#
_symmetry.space_group_name_H-M   'P 1'
#
loop_
_entity.id
_entity.type
_entity.pdbx_description
1 polymer ?
#
loop_
_entity_poly.entity_id
_entity_poly.type
_entity_poly.pdbx_seq_one_letter_code
_entity_poly.pdbx_strand_id
1 'polypeptide(L)'
;MDAQRKKYVVDRKFQYSLSMKIAVFPLVTFLVIGAILFIFAYRNSMLINEIVATQDSMIEMFLSTPALQATENPVIQNGEAVFKSNIGKLVSIRQSSELIVYFILLITIIHTVAVFTFFVFMSHRISGPIYVITQHLREINQGRIPKLRPLRKNDELK
;
A
#
# COMPACT_ATOMS: atom_id res chain seq x y z
N MET A 1 -0.64 37.59 -29.35
CA MET A 1 -0.75 36.12 -29.20
C MET A 1 -1.73 35.85 -28.08
N ASP A 2 -3.00 35.61 -28.41
CA ASP A 2 -4.04 35.41 -27.41
C ASP A 2 -3.83 34.07 -26.69
N ALA A 3 -3.48 34.17 -25.40
CA ALA A 3 -3.40 33.02 -24.52
C ALA A 3 -4.82 32.43 -24.37
N GLN A 4 -5.14 31.39 -25.16
CA GLN A 4 -6.34 30.59 -24.98
C GLN A 4 -6.40 30.09 -23.54
N ARG A 5 -7.27 30.69 -22.73
CA ARG A 5 -7.55 30.24 -21.36
C ARG A 5 -8.09 28.81 -21.41
N LYS A 6 -7.22 27.84 -21.13
CA LYS A 6 -7.60 26.44 -20.90
C LYS A 6 -8.38 26.36 -19.59
N LYS A 7 -9.69 26.51 -19.66
CA LYS A 7 -10.59 26.32 -18.51
C LYS A 7 -10.70 24.81 -18.27
N TYR A 8 -9.86 24.30 -17.37
CA TYR A 8 -9.67 22.87 -17.09
C TYR A 8 -10.83 22.21 -16.32
N VAL A 9 -11.80 23.01 -15.86
CA VAL A 9 -12.87 22.56 -14.99
C VAL A 9 -14.19 23.06 -15.56
N VAL A 10 -14.99 22.12 -16.10
CA VAL A 10 -16.28 22.43 -16.74
C VAL A 10 -17.41 22.32 -15.73
N ASP A 11 -17.41 21.25 -14.91
CA ASP A 11 -18.35 21.08 -13.79
C ASP A 11 -17.68 20.32 -12.63
N ARG A 12 -17.32 21.04 -11.55
CA ARG A 12 -16.64 20.47 -10.36
C ARG A 12 -17.49 19.42 -9.67
N LYS A 13 -18.80 19.64 -9.54
CA LYS A 13 -19.67 18.78 -8.73
C LYS A 13 -19.83 17.40 -9.38
N PHE A 14 -20.00 17.37 -10.70
CA PHE A 14 -20.10 16.12 -11.45
C PHE A 14 -18.76 15.36 -11.48
N GLN A 15 -17.66 16.07 -11.75
CA GLN A 15 -16.29 15.53 -11.78
C GLN A 15 -15.89 14.87 -10.46
N TYR A 16 -16.05 15.56 -9.33
CA TYR A 16 -15.70 15.00 -8.02
C TYR A 16 -16.64 13.88 -7.59
N SER A 17 -17.94 13.95 -7.90
CA SER A 17 -18.91 12.91 -7.53
C SER A 17 -18.65 11.58 -8.23
N LEU A 18 -18.42 11.60 -9.55
CA LEU A 18 -18.17 10.37 -10.31
C LEU A 18 -16.80 9.78 -9.97
N SER A 19 -15.78 10.62 -9.89
CA SER A 19 -14.41 10.16 -9.65
C SER A 19 -14.14 9.75 -8.21
N MET A 20 -14.78 10.36 -7.20
CA MET A 20 -14.68 9.85 -5.83
C MET A 20 -15.24 8.43 -5.73
N LYS A 21 -16.39 8.13 -6.34
CA LYS A 21 -17.00 6.80 -6.22
C LYS A 21 -16.15 5.70 -6.86
N ILE A 22 -15.56 5.98 -8.03
CA ILE A 22 -14.71 5.01 -8.73
C ILE A 22 -13.34 4.88 -8.03
N ALA A 23 -12.80 5.96 -7.46
CA ALA A 23 -11.52 5.95 -6.75
C ALA A 23 -11.56 5.28 -5.38
N VAL A 24 -12.69 5.39 -4.68
CA VAL A 24 -12.84 4.85 -3.32
C VAL A 24 -12.75 3.33 -3.31
N PHE A 25 -13.31 2.64 -4.29
CA PHE A 25 -13.30 1.18 -4.32
C PHE A 25 -11.88 0.56 -4.31
N PRO A 26 -10.98 0.86 -5.27
CA PRO A 26 -9.62 0.30 -5.26
C PRO A 26 -8.77 0.81 -4.08
N LEU A 27 -9.04 2.01 -3.58
CA LEU A 27 -8.33 2.55 -2.43
C LEU A 27 -8.72 1.80 -1.14
N VAL A 28 -10.00 1.50 -0.96
CA VAL A 28 -10.49 0.71 0.17
C VAL A 28 -9.97 -0.72 0.11
N THR A 29 -10.00 -1.39 -1.05
CA THR A 29 -9.49 -2.76 -1.16
C THR A 29 -8.00 -2.83 -0.85
N PHE A 30 -7.21 -1.87 -1.33
CA PHE A 30 -5.78 -1.81 -1.03
C PHE A 30 -5.50 -1.51 0.44
N LEU A 31 -6.26 -0.60 1.06
CA LEU A 31 -6.14 -0.32 2.50
C LEU A 31 -6.48 -1.55 3.35
N VAL A 32 -7.50 -2.32 2.97
CA VAL A 32 -7.85 -3.57 3.66
C VAL A 32 -6.71 -4.58 3.56
N ILE A 33 -6.16 -4.80 2.36
CA ILE A 33 -5.02 -5.70 2.16
C ILE A 33 -3.81 -5.21 2.95
N GLY A 34 -3.49 -3.92 2.88
CA GLY A 34 -2.38 -3.30 3.61
C GLY A 34 -2.53 -3.45 5.12
N ALA A 35 -3.74 -3.26 5.66
CA ALA A 35 -4.03 -3.44 7.08
C ALA A 35 -3.84 -4.91 7.51
N ILE A 36 -4.31 -5.87 6.71
CA ILE A 36 -4.11 -7.31 6.98
C ILE A 36 -2.61 -7.64 7.02
N LEU A 37 -1.85 -7.20 6.02
CA LEU A 37 -0.40 -7.41 5.96
C LEU A 37 0.33 -6.75 7.12
N PHE A 38 -0.07 -5.54 7.51
CA PHE A 38 0.50 -4.83 8.64
C PHE A 38 0.25 -5.58 9.95
N ILE A 39 -0.99 -6.02 10.21
CA ILE A 39 -1.33 -6.80 11.41
C ILE A 39 -0.52 -8.10 11.45
N PHE A 40 -0.41 -8.80 10.32
CA PHE A 40 0.38 -10.03 10.22
C PHE A 40 1.87 -9.79 10.50
N ALA A 41 2.47 -8.78 9.86
CA ALA A 41 3.87 -8.43 10.06
C ALA A 41 4.17 -7.98 11.50
N TYR A 42 3.29 -7.16 12.08
CA TYR A 42 3.39 -6.70 13.46
C TYR A 42 3.31 -7.86 14.46
N ARG A 43 2.34 -8.77 14.28
CA ARG A 43 2.20 -9.96 15.12
C ARG A 43 3.43 -10.86 15.04
N ASN A 44 3.94 -11.10 13.83
CA ASN A 44 5.16 -11.91 13.66
C ASN A 44 6.37 -11.27 14.34
N SER A 45 6.57 -9.96 14.16
CA SER A 45 7.67 -9.24 14.80
C SER A 45 7.62 -9.37 16.33
N MET A 46 6.44 -9.24 16.93
CA MET A 46 6.26 -9.43 18.38
C MET A 46 6.59 -10.85 18.84
N LEU A 47 6.09 -11.87 18.14
CA LEU A 47 6.38 -13.27 18.46
C LEU A 47 7.88 -13.57 18.35
N ILE A 48 8.55 -13.06 17.32
CA ILE A 48 9.99 -13.22 17.15
C ILE A 48 10.76 -12.53 18.29
N ASN A 49 10.34 -11.33 18.71
CA ASN A 49 10.97 -10.62 19.81
C ASN A 49 10.89 -11.42 21.12
N GLU A 50 9.74 -12.03 21.40
CA GLU A 50 9.55 -12.88 22.58
C GLU A 50 10.41 -14.15 22.53
N ILE A 51 10.50 -14.79 21.36
CA ILE A 51 11.37 -15.96 21.15
C ILE A 51 12.84 -15.59 21.35
N VAL A 52 13.31 -14.49 20.75
CA VAL A 52 14.70 -14.02 20.89
C VAL A 52 15.02 -13.72 22.36
N ALA A 53 14.15 -12.99 23.05
CA ALA A 53 14.35 -12.66 24.46
C ALA A 53 14.43 -13.92 25.35
N THR A 54 13.54 -14.89 25.13
CA THR A 54 13.55 -16.16 25.88
C THR A 54 14.83 -16.94 25.63
N GLN A 55 15.30 -16.96 24.39
CA GLN A 55 16.52 -17.70 24.06
C GLN A 55 17.79 -17.01 24.54
N ASP A 56 17.83 -15.68 24.58
CA ASP A 56 18.92 -14.92 25.20
C ASP A 56 19.04 -15.26 26.70
N SER A 57 17.91 -15.34 27.43
CA SER A 57 17.91 -15.79 28.83
C SER A 57 18.37 -17.24 29.00
N MET A 58 18.03 -18.15 28.07
CA MET A 58 18.52 -19.52 28.11
C MET A 58 20.04 -19.60 27.89
N ILE A 59 20.61 -18.75 27.03
CA ILE A 59 22.07 -18.65 26.87
C ILE A 59 22.71 -18.14 28.15
N GLU A 60 22.16 -17.08 28.74
CA GLU A 60 22.70 -16.51 29.96
C GLU A 60 22.72 -17.55 31.09
N MET A 61 21.65 -18.34 31.23
CA MET A 61 21.61 -19.47 32.16
C MET A 61 22.67 -20.54 31.81
N PHE A 62 22.80 -20.89 30.53
CA PHE A 62 23.79 -21.88 30.08
C PHE A 62 25.22 -21.41 30.35
N LEU A 63 25.53 -20.13 30.08
CA LEU A 63 26.84 -19.53 30.29
C LEU A 63 27.15 -19.21 31.75
N SER A 64 26.14 -19.05 32.60
CA SER A 64 26.34 -18.84 34.04
C SER A 64 26.42 -20.14 34.85
N THR A 65 26.08 -21.29 34.23
CA THR A 65 26.14 -22.61 34.88
C THR A 65 27.51 -23.27 34.64
N PRO A 66 28.42 -23.31 35.65
CA PRO A 66 29.80 -23.77 35.45
C PRO A 66 29.90 -25.24 35.03
N ALA A 67 28.93 -26.06 35.45
CA ALA A 67 28.85 -27.47 35.08
C ALA A 67 28.63 -27.69 33.57
N LEU A 68 28.01 -26.75 32.88
CA LEU A 68 27.75 -26.85 31.43
C LEU A 68 28.91 -26.29 30.60
N GLN A 69 29.69 -25.36 31.13
CA GLN A 69 30.85 -24.79 30.43
C GLN A 69 32.12 -25.64 30.52
N ALA A 70 32.35 -26.32 31.65
CA ALA A 70 33.59 -27.07 31.91
C ALA A 70 33.59 -28.50 31.34
N THR A 71 32.58 -28.87 30.56
CA THR A 71 32.41 -30.26 30.12
C THR A 71 32.96 -30.44 28.70
N GLU A 72 33.98 -31.32 28.54
CA GLU A 72 34.51 -31.76 27.22
C GLU A 72 33.53 -32.67 26.43
N ASN A 73 32.27 -32.74 26.85
CA ASN A 73 31.29 -33.61 26.25
C ASN A 73 30.89 -33.04 24.88
N PRO A 74 31.12 -33.78 23.79
CA PRO A 74 30.84 -33.30 22.43
C PRO A 74 29.35 -32.99 22.22
N VAL A 75 28.44 -33.58 23.00
CA VAL A 75 27.00 -33.27 22.94
C VAL A 75 26.73 -31.85 23.40
N ILE A 76 27.40 -31.40 24.48
CA ILE A 76 27.22 -30.06 25.04
C ILE A 76 27.83 -29.00 24.12
N GLN A 77 29.02 -29.25 23.57
CA GLN A 77 29.68 -28.32 22.63
C GLN A 77 28.90 -28.17 21.32
N ASN A 78 28.42 -29.28 20.75
CA ASN A 78 27.56 -29.22 19.56
C ASN A 78 26.23 -28.53 19.85
N GLY A 79 25.64 -28.78 21.01
CA GLY A 79 24.43 -28.09 21.47
C GLY A 79 24.61 -26.58 21.55
N GLU A 80 25.70 -26.12 22.16
CA GLU A 80 26.05 -24.70 22.25
C GLU A 80 26.21 -24.05 20.87
N ALA A 81 26.95 -24.70 19.96
CA ALA A 81 27.18 -24.19 18.61
C ALA A 81 25.88 -24.09 17.80
N VAL A 82 25.01 -25.10 17.89
CA VAL A 82 23.69 -25.10 17.24
C VAL A 82 22.81 -24.00 17.83
N PHE A 83 22.83 -23.82 19.15
CA PHE A 83 22.05 -22.79 19.82
C PHE A 83 22.47 -21.39 19.37
N LYS A 84 23.77 -21.07 19.43
CA LYS A 84 24.33 -19.79 18.95
C LYS A 84 23.98 -19.53 17.48
N SER A 85 24.02 -20.55 16.62
CA SER A 85 23.63 -20.43 15.21
C SER A 85 22.14 -20.09 15.05
N ASN A 86 21.26 -20.76 15.80
CA ASN A 86 19.82 -20.51 15.74
C ASN A 86 19.45 -19.10 16.21
N ILE A 87 20.14 -18.56 17.22
CA ILE A 87 19.99 -17.17 17.65
C ILE A 87 20.35 -16.20 16.53
N GLY A 88 21.50 -16.40 15.89
CA GLY A 88 21.92 -15.55 14.77
C GLY A 88 20.85 -15.52 13.65
N LYS A 89 20.21 -16.66 13.39
CA LYS A 89 19.08 -16.74 12.45
C LYS A 89 17.85 -15.98 12.96
N LEU A 90 17.49 -16.11 14.24
CA LEU A 90 16.33 -15.40 14.79
C LEU A 90 16.53 -13.89 14.87
N VAL A 91 17.73 -13.43 15.21
CA VAL A 91 18.10 -12.00 15.21
C VAL A 91 18.02 -11.43 13.79
N SER A 92 18.52 -12.15 12.79
CA SER A 92 18.41 -11.71 11.39
C SER A 92 16.96 -11.72 10.86
N ILE A 93 16.15 -12.71 11.27
CA ILE A 93 14.70 -12.73 10.99
C ILE A 93 13.99 -11.56 11.67
N ARG A 94 14.35 -11.22 12.91
CA ARG A 94 13.81 -10.07 13.66
C ARG A 94 14.07 -8.76 12.91
N GLN A 95 15.32 -8.51 12.55
CA GLN A 95 15.72 -7.30 11.81
C GLN A 95 15.00 -7.22 10.46
N SER A 96 14.91 -8.34 9.74
CA SER A 96 14.19 -8.40 8.46
C SER A 96 12.69 -8.11 8.63
N SER A 97 12.09 -8.59 9.73
CA SER A 97 10.66 -8.39 10.03
C SER A 97 10.34 -6.93 10.37
N GLU A 98 11.20 -6.24 11.13
CA GLU A 98 11.06 -4.81 11.38
C GLU A 98 11.14 -4.00 10.06
N LEU A 99 12.07 -4.38 9.17
CA LEU A 99 12.25 -3.75 7.87
C LEU A 99 11.01 -3.93 6.96
N ILE A 100 10.40 -5.12 6.96
CA ILE A 100 9.16 -5.40 6.21
C ILE A 100 8.03 -4.44 6.62
N VAL A 101 7.86 -4.16 7.91
CA VAL A 101 6.82 -3.24 8.39
C VAL A 101 7.02 -1.82 7.82
N TYR A 102 8.26 -1.32 7.82
CA TYR A 102 8.58 -0.02 7.22
C TYR A 102 8.32 0.00 5.70
N PHE A 103 8.64 -1.09 4.99
CA PHE A 103 8.34 -1.19 3.56
C PHE A 103 6.85 -1.20 3.25
N ILE A 104 6.05 -1.95 4.02
CA ILE A 104 4.59 -1.97 3.86
C ILE A 104 4.01 -0.56 4.03
N LEU A 105 4.46 0.15 5.06
CA LEU A 105 4.02 1.52 5.33
C LEU A 105 4.40 2.46 4.18
N LEU A 106 5.65 2.41 3.72
CA LEU A 106 6.14 3.24 2.62
C LEU A 106 5.37 2.97 1.31
N ILE A 107 5.22 1.69 0.93
CA ILE A 107 4.48 1.28 -0.27
C ILE A 107 3.02 1.73 -0.19
N THR A 108 2.39 1.62 0.98
CA THR A 108 0.99 2.05 1.18
C THR A 108 0.81 3.55 0.94
N ILE A 109 1.76 4.37 1.44
CA ILE A 109 1.75 5.81 1.22
C ILE A 109 1.94 6.14 -0.26
N ILE A 110 2.97 5.55 -0.89
CA ILE A 110 3.26 5.76 -2.32
C ILE A 110 2.06 5.35 -3.18
N HIS A 111 1.45 4.19 -2.88
CA HIS A 111 0.29 3.68 -3.60
C HIS A 111 -0.90 4.62 -3.46
N THR A 112 -1.17 5.13 -2.25
CA THR A 112 -2.26 6.09 -2.01
C THR A 112 -2.09 7.34 -2.87
N VAL A 113 -0.88 7.90 -2.94
CA VAL A 113 -0.57 9.07 -3.77
C VAL A 113 -0.70 8.76 -5.27
N ALA A 114 -0.20 7.60 -5.69
CA ALA A 114 -0.26 7.17 -7.09
C ALA A 114 -1.71 6.97 -7.56
N VAL A 115 -2.52 6.27 -6.78
CA VAL A 115 -3.94 6.05 -7.04
C VAL A 115 -4.69 7.38 -7.07
N PHE A 116 -4.51 8.24 -6.07
CA PHE A 116 -5.14 9.55 -6.04
C PHE A 116 -4.83 10.37 -7.31
N THR A 117 -3.55 10.45 -7.67
CA THR A 117 -3.10 11.17 -8.86
C THR A 117 -3.69 10.58 -10.14
N PHE A 118 -3.62 9.25 -10.29
CA PHE A 118 -4.21 8.53 -11.43
C PHE A 118 -5.70 8.83 -11.58
N PHE A 119 -6.47 8.82 -10.49
CA PHE A 119 -7.89 9.13 -10.52
C PHE A 119 -8.20 10.58 -10.86
N VAL A 120 -7.38 11.54 -10.42
CA VAL A 120 -7.52 12.94 -10.86
C VAL A 120 -7.32 13.03 -12.37
N PHE A 121 -6.26 12.41 -12.92
CA PHE A 121 -6.03 12.41 -14.37
C PHE A 121 -7.16 11.73 -15.14
N MET A 122 -7.60 10.56 -14.70
CA MET A 122 -8.67 9.80 -15.36
C MET A 122 -10.02 10.54 -15.27
N SER A 123 -10.32 11.16 -14.13
CA SER A 123 -11.49 12.02 -13.93
C SER A 123 -11.61 13.08 -15.02
N HIS A 124 -10.49 13.74 -15.34
CA HIS A 124 -10.46 14.78 -16.35
C HIS A 124 -10.76 14.26 -17.75
N ARG A 125 -10.26 13.06 -18.11
CA ARG A 125 -10.49 12.45 -19.44
C ARG A 125 -11.92 11.95 -19.63
N ILE A 126 -12.57 11.50 -18.56
CA ILE A 126 -13.95 10.98 -18.61
C ILE A 126 -14.98 12.10 -18.55
N SER A 127 -14.74 13.13 -17.74
CA SER A 127 -15.78 14.13 -17.45
C SER A 127 -16.03 15.12 -18.58
N GLY A 128 -15.04 15.34 -19.46
CA GLY A 128 -15.20 16.19 -20.65
C GLY A 128 -16.28 15.65 -21.59
N PRO A 129 -16.17 14.40 -22.07
CA PRO A 129 -17.18 13.77 -22.92
C PRO A 129 -18.53 13.62 -22.24
N ILE A 130 -18.55 13.17 -20.97
CA ILE A 130 -19.81 12.99 -20.24
C ILE A 130 -20.58 14.31 -20.18
N TYR A 131 -19.91 15.43 -19.93
CA TYR A 131 -20.54 16.75 -19.94
C TYR A 131 -21.17 17.07 -21.31
N VAL A 132 -20.46 16.80 -22.41
CA VAL A 132 -20.95 17.05 -23.77
C VAL A 132 -22.17 16.19 -24.09
N ILE A 133 -22.11 14.90 -23.78
CA ILE A 133 -23.22 13.96 -23.99
C ILE A 133 -24.43 14.39 -23.14
N THR A 134 -24.20 14.73 -21.87
CA THR A 134 -25.26 15.19 -20.96
C THR A 134 -25.93 16.46 -21.47
N GLN A 135 -25.14 17.40 -22.01
CA GLN A 135 -25.68 18.63 -22.59
C GLN A 135 -26.50 18.34 -23.85
N HIS A 136 -26.04 17.46 -24.74
CA HIS A 136 -26.80 17.06 -25.93
C HIS A 136 -28.12 16.39 -25.57
N LEU A 137 -28.12 15.47 -24.58
CA LEU A 137 -29.35 14.85 -24.08
C LEU A 137 -30.32 15.88 -23.48
N ARG A 138 -29.81 16.89 -22.78
CA ARG A 138 -30.63 17.96 -22.21
C ARG A 138 -31.25 18.85 -23.28
N GLU A 139 -30.50 19.17 -24.33
CA GLU A 139 -31.00 19.94 -25.49
C GLU A 139 -32.10 19.16 -26.22
N ILE A 140 -31.92 17.85 -26.44
CA ILE A 140 -32.93 16.96 -27.04
C ILE A 140 -34.19 16.89 -26.18
N ASN A 141 -34.05 16.72 -24.86
CA ASN A 141 -35.20 16.70 -23.93
C ASN A 141 -36.00 18.01 -23.96
N GLN A 142 -35.36 19.13 -24.31
CA GLN A 142 -36.01 20.44 -24.46
C GLN A 142 -36.58 20.67 -25.87
N GLY A 143 -36.58 19.66 -26.75
CA GLY A 143 -37.02 19.75 -28.14
C GLY A 143 -36.07 20.58 -29.03
N ARG A 144 -34.85 20.85 -28.57
CA ARG A 144 -33.83 21.60 -29.34
C ARG A 144 -32.90 20.62 -30.06
N ILE A 145 -32.47 20.98 -31.27
CA ILE A 145 -31.48 20.21 -32.01
C ILE A 145 -30.09 20.57 -31.48
N PRO A 146 -29.34 19.62 -30.92
CA PRO A 146 -28.02 19.91 -30.36
C PRO A 146 -27.00 20.22 -31.45
N LYS A 147 -26.10 21.17 -31.17
CA LYS A 147 -24.93 21.40 -32.05
C LYS A 147 -23.93 20.28 -31.83
N LEU A 148 -23.91 19.31 -32.74
CA LEU A 148 -22.97 18.20 -32.73
C LEU A 148 -21.54 18.74 -32.86
N ARG A 149 -20.79 18.66 -31.75
CA ARG A 149 -19.34 18.89 -31.76
C ARG A 149 -18.65 17.55 -31.49
N PRO A 150 -17.56 17.23 -32.20
CA PRO A 150 -16.85 15.98 -31.96
C PRO A 150 -16.20 15.98 -30.58
N LEU A 151 -16.10 14.78 -29.98
CA LEU A 151 -15.32 14.53 -28.78
C LEU A 151 -13.82 14.74 -29.06
N ARG A 152 -13.04 15.17 -28.05
CA ARG A 152 -11.60 15.43 -28.27
C ARG A 152 -10.90 14.10 -28.54
N LYS A 153 -9.85 14.14 -29.36
CA LYS A 153 -9.12 12.94 -29.84
C LYS A 153 -8.59 12.04 -28.72
N ASN A 154 -8.34 12.58 -27.52
CA ASN A 154 -7.71 11.89 -26.39
C ASN A 154 -8.68 11.61 -25.24
N ASP A 155 -9.98 11.72 -25.50
CA ASP A 155 -11.03 11.42 -24.53
C ASP A 155 -11.33 9.91 -24.55
N GLU A 156 -11.60 9.29 -23.39
CA GLU A 156 -11.84 7.85 -23.26
C GLU A 156 -13.15 7.36 -23.91
N LEU A 157 -14.05 8.29 -24.28
CA LEU A 157 -15.40 7.99 -24.79
C LEU A 157 -15.55 8.32 -26.29
N LYS A 158 -14.44 8.48 -27.02
CA LYS A 158 -14.46 8.74 -28.46
C LYS A 158 -14.70 7.47 -29.27
#